data_AF-A0A498JTJ5-F1
#
_entry.id   AF-A0A498JTJ5-F1
#
_cell.length_a   1.000
_cell.length_b   1.000
_cell.length_c   1.000
_cell.angle_alpha   90.00
_cell.angle_beta   90.00
_cell.angle_gamma   90.00
#
_symmetry.space_group_name_H-M   'P 1'
#
loop_
_entity.id
_entity.type
_entity.pdbx_description
1 polymer ?
#
loop_
_entity_poly.entity_id
_entity_poly.type
_entity_poly.pdbx_seq_one_letter_code
_entity_poly.pdbx_strand_id
1 'polypeptide(L)'
;MTFFLGIQVSNFPLPPPPDADALDKEKRCLKSLQALDKDGRLTPLGRAMAHYPMSPRHSRMLTIIQVLIKKKSFEANLVLACVVAAIAALSLKIATKKATA
;
A
#
# COMPACT_ATOMS: atom_id res chain seq x y z
N MET A 1 -0.27 -16.96 -15.28
CA MET A 1 0.16 -16.55 -13.93
C MET A 1 1.37 -15.63 -14.06
N THR A 2 1.15 -14.31 -14.14
CA THR A 2 2.19 -13.30 -14.42
C THR A 2 2.80 -12.79 -13.12
N PHE A 3 4.09 -13.08 -12.91
CA PHE A 3 4.85 -12.56 -11.78
C PHE A 3 5.98 -11.65 -12.27
N PHE A 4 5.89 -10.39 -11.86
CA PHE A 4 6.87 -9.32 -11.88
C PHE A 4 7.55 -8.89 -13.20
N LEU A 5 7.94 -9.81 -14.07
CA LEU A 5 8.57 -9.50 -15.36
C LEU A 5 7.60 -9.54 -16.56
N GLY A 6 6.31 -9.77 -16.30
CA GLY A 6 5.32 -10.04 -17.36
C GLY A 6 5.43 -11.45 -17.97
N ILE A 7 6.28 -12.32 -17.40
CA ILE A 7 6.56 -13.66 -17.93
C ILE A 7 5.82 -14.73 -17.12
N GLN A 8 5.35 -15.77 -17.82
CA GLN A 8 4.78 -16.98 -17.22
C GLN A 8 5.92 -17.83 -16.64
N VAL A 9 5.92 -18.06 -15.32
CA VAL A 9 6.97 -18.85 -14.64
C VAL A 9 7.07 -20.28 -15.18
N SER A 10 5.94 -20.87 -15.58
CA SER A 10 5.88 -22.20 -16.19
C SER A 10 6.53 -22.30 -17.57
N ASN A 11 6.77 -21.18 -18.24
CA ASN A 11 7.29 -21.11 -19.61
C ASN A 11 8.60 -20.34 -19.70
N PHE A 12 9.24 -20.07 -18.55
CA PHE A 12 10.54 -19.42 -18.51
C PHE A 12 11.62 -20.47 -18.76
N PRO A 13 12.58 -20.23 -19.67
CA PRO A 13 13.62 -21.21 -20.01
C PRO A 13 14.66 -21.27 -18.90
N LEU A 14 14.31 -21.93 -17.79
CA LEU A 14 15.26 -22.27 -16.74
C LEU A 14 16.06 -23.49 -17.20
N PRO A 15 17.39 -23.51 -16.99
CA PRO A 15 18.25 -24.60 -17.47
C PRO A 15 17.79 -25.98 -16.98
N PRO A 16 17.29 -26.09 -15.73
CA PRO A 16 16.28 -27.07 -15.36
C PRO A 16 14.95 -26.41 -14.96
N PRO A 17 13.79 -26.89 -15.42
CA PRO A 17 12.51 -26.41 -14.93
C PRO A 17 12.36 -26.73 -13.43
N PRO A 18 11.91 -25.78 -12.60
CA PRO A 18 11.70 -26.01 -11.20
C PRO A 18 10.56 -27.01 -11.00
N ASP A 19 10.67 -27.78 -9.93
CA ASP A 19 9.65 -28.73 -9.52
C ASP A 19 8.27 -28.04 -9.39
N ALA A 20 7.23 -28.71 -9.91
CA ALA A 20 5.87 -28.19 -9.89
C ALA A 20 5.37 -27.99 -8.45
N ASP A 21 5.77 -28.86 -7.53
CA ASP A 21 5.43 -28.76 -6.10
C ASP A 21 6.06 -27.53 -5.46
N ALA A 22 7.29 -27.19 -5.85
CA ALA A 22 7.98 -25.99 -5.38
C ALA A 22 7.27 -24.72 -5.87
N LEU A 23 6.82 -24.70 -7.13
CA LEU A 23 6.04 -23.59 -7.67
C LEU A 23 4.70 -23.42 -6.96
N ASP A 24 4.02 -24.51 -6.63
CA ASP A 24 2.74 -24.46 -5.93
C ASP A 24 2.90 -24.03 -4.46
N LYS A 25 3.97 -24.45 -3.80
CA LYS A 25 4.33 -23.96 -2.46
C LYS A 25 4.58 -22.44 -2.48
N GLU A 26 5.32 -21.95 -3.47
CA GLU A 26 5.60 -20.52 -3.63
C GLU A 26 4.32 -19.72 -3.88
N LYS A 27 3.41 -20.22 -4.75
CA LYS A 27 2.09 -19.60 -4.99
C LYS A 27 1.27 -19.52 -3.70
N ARG A 28 1.24 -20.59 -2.89
CA ARG A 28 0.51 -20.61 -1.60
C ARG A 28 1.10 -19.58 -0.63
N CYS A 29 2.42 -19.46 -0.57
CA CYS A 29 3.12 -18.45 0.23
C CYS A 29 2.75 -17.01 -0.22
N LEU A 30 2.72 -16.76 -1.54
CA LEU A 30 2.39 -15.44 -2.07
C LEU A 30 0.90 -15.10 -1.88
N LYS A 31 0.01 -16.09 -1.89
CA LYS A 31 -1.40 -15.94 -1.50
C LYS A 31 -1.53 -15.62 0.00
N SER A 32 -0.80 -16.29 0.89
CA SER A 32 -0.86 -16.01 2.33
C SER A 32 -0.32 -14.61 2.67
N LEU A 33 0.64 -14.10 1.89
CA LEU A 33 1.13 -12.73 1.98
C LEU A 33 0.22 -11.69 1.32
N GLN A 34 -0.88 -12.10 0.68
CA GLN A 34 -1.80 -11.23 -0.09
C GLN A 34 -1.12 -10.52 -1.29
N ALA A 35 0.03 -11.04 -1.74
CA ALA A 35 0.69 -10.58 -2.96
C ALA A 35 -0.06 -11.04 -4.22
N LEU A 36 -0.87 -12.10 -4.10
CA LEU A 36 -1.73 -12.64 -5.13
C LEU A 36 -3.21 -12.58 -4.75
N ASP A 37 -4.04 -12.36 -5.75
CA ASP A 37 -5.49 -12.52 -5.67
C ASP A 37 -5.92 -14.00 -5.79
N LYS A 38 -7.21 -14.29 -5.62
CA LYS A 38 -7.83 -15.62 -5.75
C LYS A 38 -7.51 -16.26 -7.10
N ASP A 39 -7.53 -15.46 -8.16
CA ASP A 39 -7.20 -15.84 -9.54
C ASP A 39 -5.69 -15.98 -9.80
N GLY A 40 -4.85 -15.79 -8.78
CA GLY A 40 -3.39 -15.83 -8.90
C GLY A 40 -2.81 -14.65 -9.67
N ARG A 41 -3.55 -13.54 -9.75
CA ARG A 41 -3.09 -12.26 -10.33
C ARG A 41 -2.35 -11.43 -9.28
N LEU A 42 -1.31 -10.71 -9.69
CA LEU A 42 -0.50 -9.88 -8.81
C LEU A 42 -1.30 -8.66 -8.31
N THR A 43 -1.40 -8.50 -6.99
CA THR A 43 -2.11 -7.37 -6.35
C THR A 43 -1.26 -6.09 -6.40
N PRO A 44 -1.83 -4.89 -6.15
CA PRO A 44 -1.05 -3.66 -6.00
C PRO A 44 0.01 -3.77 -4.88
N LEU A 45 -0.34 -4.46 -3.79
CA LEU A 45 0.58 -4.79 -2.71
C LEU A 45 1.71 -5.71 -3.20
N GLY A 46 1.39 -6.78 -3.94
CA GLY A 46 2.38 -7.68 -4.53
C GLY A 46 3.33 -6.99 -5.52
N ARG A 47 2.82 -6.01 -6.28
CA ARG A 47 3.65 -5.14 -7.13
C ARG A 47 4.60 -4.28 -6.31
N ALA A 48 4.10 -3.64 -5.26
CA ALA A 48 4.96 -2.85 -4.37
C ALA A 48 6.04 -3.72 -3.70
N MET A 49 5.69 -4.95 -3.33
CA MET A 49 6.62 -5.88 -2.70
C MET A 49 7.82 -6.22 -3.58
N ALA A 50 7.63 -6.52 -4.85
CA ALA A 50 8.75 -7.01 -5.65
C ALA A 50 9.69 -5.89 -6.16
N HIS A 51 9.45 -4.63 -5.80
CA HIS A 51 10.49 -3.58 -5.88
C HIS A 51 11.66 -3.79 -4.91
N TYR A 52 11.50 -4.62 -3.89
CA TYR A 52 12.56 -4.93 -2.93
C TYR A 52 13.31 -6.20 -3.36
N PRO A 53 14.65 -6.16 -3.51
CA PRO A 53 15.47 -7.33 -3.85
C PRO A 53 15.71 -8.22 -2.61
N MET A 54 14.63 -8.60 -1.94
CA MET A 54 14.64 -9.35 -0.69
C MET A 54 13.53 -10.40 -0.72
N SER A 55 13.51 -11.33 0.24
CA SER A 55 12.46 -12.35 0.26
C SER A 55 11.06 -11.72 0.49
N PRO A 56 9.98 -12.32 -0.06
CA PRO A 56 8.63 -11.74 -0.03
C PRO A 56 8.12 -11.38 1.38
N ARG A 57 8.54 -12.12 2.41
CA ARG A 57 8.18 -11.83 3.80
C ARG A 57 8.77 -10.49 4.30
N HIS A 58 10.05 -10.26 4.06
CA HIS A 58 10.70 -9.01 4.47
C HIS A 58 10.20 -7.83 3.64
N SER A 59 9.98 -8.07 2.35
CA SER A 59 9.38 -7.08 1.46
C SER A 59 7.96 -6.66 1.91
N ARG A 60 7.12 -7.62 2.34
CA ARG A 60 5.79 -7.34 2.92
C ARG A 60 5.90 -6.44 4.14
N MET A 61 6.84 -6.73 5.04
CA MET A 61 7.09 -5.93 6.24
C MET A 61 7.47 -4.49 5.89
N LEU A 62 8.47 -4.31 5.01
CA LEU A 62 8.90 -2.97 4.57
C LEU A 62 7.78 -2.21 3.88
N THR A 63 6.99 -2.88 3.03
CA THR A 63 5.85 -2.25 2.34
C THR A 63 4.80 -1.74 3.33
N ILE A 64 4.49 -2.51 4.39
CA ILE A 64 3.58 -2.07 5.45
C ILE A 64 4.14 -0.84 6.16
N ILE A 65 5.41 -0.86 6.54
CA ILE A 65 6.07 0.26 7.21
C ILE A 65 6.00 1.53 6.36
N GLN A 66 6.27 1.43 5.06
CA GLN A 66 6.18 2.56 4.12
C GLN A 66 4.76 3.15 4.04
N VAL A 67 3.74 2.29 3.99
CA VAL A 67 2.33 2.72 3.98
C VAL A 67 1.97 3.45 5.28
N LEU A 68 2.43 2.95 6.43
CA LEU A 68 2.19 3.58 7.72
C LEU A 68 2.89 4.94 7.85
N ILE A 69 4.14 5.04 7.39
CA ILE A 69 4.90 6.30 7.38
C ILE A 69 4.21 7.34 6.49
N LYS A 70 3.76 6.95 5.29
CA LYS A 70 3.02 7.87 4.39
C LYS A 70 1.71 8.38 4.99
N LYS A 71 0.98 7.55 5.75
CA LYS A 71 -0.30 7.96 6.36
C LYS A 71 -0.13 8.95 7.51
N LYS A 72 1.00 8.92 8.24
CA LYS A 72 1.23 9.78 9.41
C LYS A 72 1.33 11.28 9.06
N SER A 73 1.55 11.62 7.80
CA SER A 73 1.58 13.01 7.31
C SER A 73 0.20 13.68 7.24
N PHE A 74 -0.90 12.93 7.38
CA PHE A 74 -2.25 13.51 7.23
C PHE A 74 -2.69 14.33 8.46
N GLU A 75 -2.10 14.09 9.62
CA GLU A 75 -2.49 14.77 10.87
C GLU A 75 -2.21 16.28 10.84
N ALA A 76 -1.12 16.72 10.20
CA ALA A 76 -0.77 18.15 10.17
C ALA A 76 -1.82 18.99 9.42
N ASN A 77 -2.38 18.45 8.33
CA ASN A 77 -3.37 19.15 7.52
C ASN A 77 -4.72 19.23 8.24
N LEU A 78 -5.08 18.22 9.03
CA LEU A 78 -6.32 18.19 9.78
C LEU A 78 -6.31 19.22 10.92
N VAL A 79 -5.21 19.30 11.68
CA VAL A 79 -5.05 20.30 12.75
C VAL A 79 -5.13 21.72 12.18
N LEU A 80 -4.45 21.98 11.05
CA LEU A 80 -4.52 23.28 10.39
C LEU A 80 -5.95 23.62 9.95
N ALA A 81 -6.68 22.67 9.38
CA ALA A 81 -8.08 22.85 8.98
C ALA A 81 -8.97 23.19 10.18
N CYS A 82 -8.81 22.50 11.31
CA CYS A 82 -9.54 22.78 12.56
C CYS A 82 -9.24 24.18 13.10
N VAL A 83 -7.97 24.60 13.11
CA VAL A 83 -7.57 25.94 13.57
C VAL A 83 -8.17 27.02 12.68
N VAL A 84 -8.07 26.87 11.35
CA VAL A 84 -8.66 27.83 10.39
C VAL A 84 -10.18 27.90 10.55
N ALA A 85 -10.86 26.76 10.70
CA ALA A 85 -12.30 26.72 10.92
C ALA A 85 -12.71 27.40 12.24
N ALA A 86 -11.97 27.16 13.33
CA ALA A 86 -12.23 27.80 14.61
C ALA A 86 -12.02 29.32 14.55
N ILE A 87 -10.95 29.79 13.91
CA ILE A 87 -10.68 31.23 13.70
C ILE A 87 -11.82 31.86 12.90
N ALA A 88 -12.21 31.25 11.77
CA ALA A 88 -13.29 31.75 10.93
C ALA A 88 -14.63 31.84 11.68
N ALA A 89 -14.97 30.82 12.48
CA ALA A 89 -16.17 30.84 13.30
C ALA A 89 -16.14 31.95 14.37
N LEU A 90 -14.99 32.18 14.99
CA LEU A 90 -14.82 33.26 15.97
C LEU A 90 -14.96 34.63 15.32
N SER A 91 -14.34 34.83 14.16
CA SER A 91 -14.42 36.08 13.38
C SER A 91 -15.85 36.41 12.96
N LEU A 92 -16.62 35.40 12.51
CA LEU A 92 -18.03 35.59 12.14
C LEU A 92 -18.88 35.98 13.35
N LYS A 93 -18.61 35.37 14.52
CA LYS A 93 -19.28 35.71 15.79
C LYS A 93 -18.96 37.13 16.29
N ILE A 94 -17.75 37.61 16.04
CA ILE A 94 -17.36 39.00 16.36
C ILE A 94 -18.05 39.99 15.41
N ALA A 95 -18.15 39.65 14.12
CA ALA A 95 -18.80 40.51 13.12
C ALA A 95 -20.30 40.68 13.39
N THR A 96 -21.01 39.62 13.77
CA THR A 96 -22.46 39.71 14.06
C THR A 96 -22.76 40.48 15.34
N LYS A 97 -21.87 40.45 16.35
CA LYS A 97 -22.04 41.22 17.60
C LYS A 97 -21.82 42.72 17.42
N LYS A 98 -21.13 43.13 16.35
CA LYS A 98 -20.81 44.53 16.05
C LYS A 98 -21.88 45.25 15.22
N ALA A 99 -22.80 44.52 14.61
CA ALA A 99 -23.88 45.05 13.77
C ALA A 99 -25.19 45.31 14.54
N THR A 100 -25.29 44.86 15.80
CA THR A 100 -26.47 45.01 16.66
C THR A 100 -26.25 45.98 17.83
N ALA A 101 -25.18 46.76 17.80
CA ALA A 101 -24.89 47.83 18.77
C ALA A 101 -24.91 49.19 18.07
#